data_AF-A0A7Z7YE60-F1
#
_entry.id   AF-A0A7Z7YE60-F1
#
_cell.length_a   1.000
_cell.length_b   1.000
_cell.length_c   1.000
_cell.angle_alpha   90.00
_cell.angle_beta   90.00
_cell.angle_gamma   90.00
#
_symmetry.space_group_name_H-M   'P 1'
#
loop_
_entity.id
_entity.type
_entity.pdbx_description
1 polymer ?
#
loop_
_entity_poly.entity_id
_entity_poly.type
_entity_poly.pdbx_seq_one_letter_code
_entity_poly.pdbx_strand_id
1 'polypeptide(L)'
;MATDAQVKEINALIKKYPDSCSICHEVYDEDDVTYTVFGYDRKGKIQVTTGCCAGMLTEPVLLGVCGCFDPEERDEIMQNHPMAKQFFTE
;
A
#
# COMPACT_ATOMS: atom_id res chain seq x y z
N MET A 1 -5.52 3.21 -12.48
CA MET A 1 -4.24 3.91 -12.28
C MET A 1 -4.48 5.16 -11.44
N ALA A 2 -3.62 5.46 -10.46
CA ALA A 2 -3.74 6.65 -9.62
C ALA A 2 -3.47 7.94 -10.41
N THR A 3 -4.19 9.01 -10.10
CA THR A 3 -4.03 10.35 -10.69
C THR A 3 -2.81 11.09 -10.12
N ASP A 4 -2.31 12.12 -10.81
CA ASP A 4 -1.18 12.95 -10.33
C ASP A 4 -1.42 13.57 -8.94
N ALA A 5 -2.67 13.93 -8.63
CA ALA A 5 -3.05 14.45 -7.32
C ALA A 5 -2.91 13.36 -6.25
N GLN A 6 -3.42 12.15 -6.52
CA GLN A 6 -3.29 11.00 -5.62
C GLN A 6 -1.83 10.62 -5.42
N VAL A 7 -1.01 10.63 -6.48
CA VAL A 7 0.44 10.34 -6.37
C VAL A 7 1.14 11.35 -5.47
N LYS A 8 0.78 12.64 -5.53
CA LYS A 8 1.32 13.65 -4.61
C LYS A 8 0.92 13.39 -3.16
N GLU A 9 -0.35 13.03 -2.91
CA GLU A 9 -0.82 12.68 -1.57
C GLU A 9 -0.12 11.43 -1.02
N ILE A 10 0.03 10.39 -1.85
CA ILE A 10 0.76 9.16 -1.52
C ILE A 10 2.21 9.46 -1.17
N ASN A 11 2.90 10.26 -1.98
CA ASN A 11 4.30 10.62 -1.72
C ASN A 11 4.46 11.41 -0.41
N ALA A 12 3.51 12.30 -0.09
CA ALA A 12 3.50 13.00 1.19
C ALA A 12 3.24 12.05 2.36
N LEU A 13 2.36 11.06 2.16
CA LEU A 13 2.02 10.06 3.16
C LEU A 13 3.20 9.13 3.48
N ILE A 14 3.89 8.61 2.46
CA ILE A 14 5.07 7.75 2.61
C ILE A 14 6.18 8.50 3.36
N LYS A 15 6.39 9.79 3.07
CA LYS A 15 7.37 10.61 3.81
C LYS A 15 7.01 10.80 5.28
N LYS A 16 5.71 10.80 5.61
CA LYS A 16 5.22 11.00 6.97
C LYS A 16 5.24 9.71 7.78
N TYR A 17 4.97 8.58 7.12
CA TYR A 17 4.95 7.24 7.70
C TYR A 17 5.90 6.34 6.88
N PRO A 18 7.22 6.57 6.98
CA PRO A 18 8.17 5.68 6.34
C PRO A 18 8.01 4.30 6.96
N ASP A 19 7.89 3.29 6.10
CA ASP A 19 7.89 1.87 6.45
C ASP A 19 6.94 1.51 7.62
N SER A 20 5.79 2.17 7.69
CA SER A 20 4.82 1.97 8.77
C SER A 20 3.38 2.21 8.32
N CYS A 21 2.44 1.56 9.00
CA CYS A 21 1.03 1.75 8.74
C CYS A 21 0.57 3.13 9.21
N SER A 22 -0.08 3.92 8.36
CA SER A 22 -0.56 5.26 8.75
C SER A 22 -1.77 5.24 9.69
N ILE A 23 -2.31 4.05 10.01
CA ILE A 23 -3.47 3.86 10.89
C ILE A 23 -3.03 3.44 12.29
N CYS A 24 -2.31 2.32 12.42
CA CYS A 24 -1.84 1.81 13.71
C CYS A 24 -0.40 2.21 14.05
N HIS A 25 0.35 2.77 13.10
CA HIS A 25 1.76 3.14 13.22
C HIS A 25 2.73 1.98 13.51
N GLU A 26 2.27 0.74 13.36
CA GLU A 26 3.17 -0.42 13.37
C GLU A 26 4.13 -0.33 12.19
N VAL A 27 5.41 -0.54 12.50
CA VAL A 27 6.49 -0.61 11.50
C VAL A 27 6.34 -1.90 10.71
N TYR A 28 6.56 -1.83 9.42
CA TYR A 28 6.57 -2.99 8.54
C TYR A 28 7.81 -3.83 8.83
N ASP A 29 7.69 -5.14 8.66
CA ASP A 29 8.85 -6.00 8.75
C ASP A 29 9.78 -5.67 7.58
N GLU A 30 11.00 -5.23 7.88
CA GLU A 30 12.00 -4.89 6.88
C GLU A 30 12.69 -6.15 6.33
N ASP A 31 12.69 -7.24 7.10
CA ASP A 31 13.36 -8.49 6.74
C ASP A 31 12.53 -9.34 5.76
N ASP A 32 11.21 -9.13 5.71
CA ASP A 32 10.27 -9.89 4.88
C ASP A 32 9.47 -9.02 3.89
N VAL A 33 9.02 -9.64 2.81
CA VAL A 33 8.16 -8.99 1.80
C VAL A 33 6.80 -8.64 2.40
N THR A 34 6.50 -7.36 2.46
CA THR A 34 5.27 -6.82 3.05
C THR A 34 4.40 -6.14 2.00
N TYR A 35 3.22 -6.70 1.75
CA TYR A 35 2.20 -6.13 0.86
C TYR A 35 1.49 -4.94 1.50
N THR A 36 1.39 -3.83 0.76
CA THR A 36 0.75 -2.59 1.23
C THR A 36 -0.37 -2.15 0.29
N VAL A 37 -1.35 -1.47 0.87
CA VAL A 37 -2.49 -0.90 0.15
C VAL A 37 -2.61 0.57 0.51
N PHE A 38 -2.67 1.42 -0.50
CA PHE A 38 -3.04 2.82 -0.38
C PHE A 38 -4.51 2.98 -0.72
N GLY A 39 -5.25 3.73 0.10
CA GLY A 39 -6.66 4.01 -0.15
C GLY A 39 -7.21 5.08 0.78
N TYR A 40 -8.46 5.46 0.55
CA TYR A 40 -9.17 6.41 1.40
C TYR A 40 -9.90 5.68 2.53
N ASP A 41 -9.82 6.26 3.73
CA ASP A 41 -10.68 5.86 4.86
C ASP A 41 -12.08 6.51 4.77
N ARG A 42 -12.96 6.18 5.72
CA ARG A 42 -14.32 6.75 5.82
C ARG A 42 -14.36 8.28 5.97
N LYS A 43 -13.25 8.92 6.32
CA LYS A 43 -13.14 10.39 6.45
C LYS A 43 -12.59 11.03 5.17
N GLY A 44 -12.38 10.26 4.10
CA GLY A 44 -11.80 10.73 2.85
C GLY A 44 -10.32 11.07 2.95
N LYS A 45 -9.61 10.53 3.96
CA LYS A 45 -8.17 10.74 4.11
C LYS A 45 -7.42 9.56 3.51
N ILE A 46 -6.38 9.85 2.73
CA ILE A 46 -5.51 8.80 2.19
C ILE A 46 -4.71 8.13 3.32
N GLN A 47 -4.61 6.81 3.26
CA GLN A 47 -3.93 5.97 4.23
C GLN A 47 -3.11 4.91 3.50
N VAL A 48 -2.07 4.40 4.17
CA VAL A 48 -1.25 3.27 3.75
C VAL A 48 -1.30 2.23 4.85
N THR A 49 -1.54 0.98 4.48
CA THR A 49 -1.71 -0.09 5.44
C THR A 49 -1.31 -1.43 4.87
N THR A 50 -1.06 -2.37 5.77
CA THR A 50 -0.90 -3.80 5.50
C THR A 50 -2.18 -4.54 5.95
N GLY A 51 -2.20 -5.87 5.82
CA GLY A 51 -3.41 -6.68 6.03
C GLY A 51 -4.21 -6.39 7.31
N CYS A 52 -3.59 -5.95 8.40
CA CYS A 52 -4.26 -5.72 9.68
C CYS A 52 -5.26 -4.54 9.67
N CYS A 53 -5.02 -3.46 8.91
CA CYS A 53 -5.93 -2.31 8.82
C CYS A 53 -6.49 -2.07 7.42
N ALA A 54 -6.27 -3.00 6.47
CA ALA A 54 -6.83 -2.93 5.12
C ALA A 54 -8.37 -2.78 5.11
N GLY A 55 -9.08 -3.41 6.07
CA GLY A 55 -10.54 -3.28 6.22
C GLY A 55 -11.04 -1.89 6.65
N MET A 56 -10.13 -0.98 7.02
CA MET A 56 -10.46 0.41 7.35
C MET A 56 -10.52 1.31 6.11
N LEU A 57 -10.00 0.82 4.97
CA LEU A 57 -10.09 1.49 3.69
C LEU A 57 -11.46 1.25 3.07
N THR A 58 -12.10 2.33 2.62
CA THR A 58 -13.36 2.26 1.86
C THR A 58 -13.12 2.27 0.36
N GLU A 59 -12.04 2.90 -0.09
CA GLU A 59 -11.69 3.02 -1.50
C GLU A 59 -10.19 2.74 -1.70
N PRO A 60 -9.82 1.52 -2.09
CA PRO A 60 -8.46 1.20 -2.48
C PRO A 60 -8.04 1.98 -3.76
N VAL A 61 -6.84 2.55 -3.78
CA VAL A 61 -6.32 3.43 -4.85
C VAL A 61 -5.07 2.86 -5.53
N LEU A 62 -4.14 2.30 -4.76
CA LEU A 62 -2.88 1.76 -5.27
C LEU A 62 -2.42 0.58 -4.42
N LEU A 63 -1.88 -0.45 -5.06
CA LEU A 63 -1.19 -1.55 -4.39
C LEU A 63 0.32 -1.28 -4.36
N GLY A 64 0.98 -1.74 -3.31
CA GLY A 64 2.42 -1.61 -3.15
C GLY A 64 3.03 -2.80 -2.40
N VAL A 65 4.36 -2.76 -2.30
CA VAL A 65 5.16 -3.71 -1.55
C VAL A 65 6.36 -2.99 -0.94
N CYS A 66 6.80 -3.44 0.22
CA CYS A 66 7.98 -2.96 0.95
C CYS A 66 8.69 -4.13 1.64
N GLY A 67 9.85 -3.88 2.24
CA GLY A 67 10.70 -4.90 2.85
C GLY A 67 11.80 -5.41 1.91
N CYS A 68 12.42 -6.53 2.26
CA CYS A 68 13.54 -7.11 1.54
C CYS A 68 13.07 -8.07 0.43
N PHE A 69 13.31 -7.70 -0.83
CA PHE A 69 13.11 -8.55 -2.01
C PHE A 69 14.07 -8.17 -3.14
N ASP A 70 14.28 -9.09 -4.07
CA ASP A 70 15.01 -8.79 -5.30
C ASP A 70 14.19 -7.82 -6.18
N PRO A 71 14.75 -6.65 -6.59
CA PRO A 71 14.06 -5.73 -7.48
C PRO A 71 13.58 -6.36 -8.79
N GLU A 72 14.25 -7.40 -9.29
CA GLU A 72 13.84 -8.14 -10.51
C GLU A 72 12.57 -8.99 -10.27
N GLU A 73 12.32 -9.42 -9.03
CA GLU A 73 11.14 -10.20 -8.64
C GLU A 73 9.92 -9.33 -8.28
N ARG A 74 10.10 -8.00 -8.21
CA ARG A 74 9.06 -7.06 -7.77
C ARG A 74 7.74 -7.24 -8.51
N ASP A 75 7.78 -7.40 -9.83
CA ASP A 75 6.56 -7.48 -10.64
C ASP A 75 5.82 -8.81 -10.38
N GLU A 76 6.54 -9.92 -10.17
CA GLU A 76 5.96 -11.21 -9.78
C GLU A 76 5.36 -11.14 -8.37
N ILE A 77 6.06 -10.52 -7.42
CA ILE A 77 5.58 -10.27 -6.07
C ILE A 77 4.27 -9.46 -6.11
N MET A 78 4.24 -8.39 -6.90
CA MET A 78 3.04 -7.56 -7.07
C MET A 78 1.86 -8.33 -7.71
N GLN A 79 2.10 -9.27 -8.61
CA GLN A 79 1.06 -10.17 -9.15
C GLN A 79 0.46 -11.08 -8.08
N ASN A 80 1.28 -11.48 -7.09
CA ASN A 80 0.86 -12.31 -5.96
C ASN A 80 0.21 -11.51 -4.81
N HIS A 81 0.11 -10.18 -4.92
CA HIS A 81 -0.55 -9.35 -3.93
C HIS A 81 -2.00 -9.85 -3.69
N PRO A 82 -2.47 -10.07 -2.45
CA PRO A 82 -3.79 -10.66 -2.19
C PRO A 82 -4.98 -9.92 -2.84
N MET A 83 -4.84 -8.61 -2.98
CA MET A 83 -5.81 -7.72 -3.65
C MET A 83 -5.51 -7.48 -5.14
N ALA A 84 -4.48 -8.11 -5.72
CA ALA A 84 -4.10 -7.95 -7.13
C ALA A 84 -5.28 -8.19 -8.06
N LYS A 85 -6.06 -9.25 -7.83
CA LYS A 85 -7.24 -9.58 -8.65
C LYS A 85 -8.34 -8.51 -8.62
N GLN A 86 -8.41 -7.67 -7.59
CA GLN A 86 -9.40 -6.60 -7.52
C GLN A 86 -8.93 -5.31 -8.21
N PHE A 87 -7.62 -5.17 -8.45
CA PHE A 87 -6.99 -4.00 -9.05
C PHE A 87 -6.55 -4.21 -10.50
N PHE A 88 -6.21 -5.44 -10.86
CA PHE A 88 -5.63 -5.82 -12.14
C PHE A 88 -6.55 -6.74 -12.96
N THR A 89 -7.87 -6.75 -12.69
CA THR A 89 -8.81 -7.53 -13.52
C THR A 89 -8.83 -7.02 -14.96
N GLU A 90 -8.14 -7.81 -15.78
CA GLU A 90 -8.07 -8.00 -17.24
C GLU A 90 -7.81 -6.78 -18.15
#